data_AF-A0A7C2WTB7-F1
#
_entry.id   AF-A0A7C2WTB7-F1
#
_cell.length_a   1.000
_cell.length_b   1.000
_cell.length_c   1.000
_cell.angle_alpha   90.00
_cell.angle_beta   90.00
_cell.angle_gamma   90.00
#
_symmetry.space_group_name_H-M   'P 1'
#
loop_
_entity.id
_entity.type
_entity.pdbx_description
1 polymer ?
#
loop_
_entity_poly.entity_id
_entity_poly.type
_entity_poly.pdbx_seq_one_letter_code
_entity_poly.pdbx_strand_id
1 'polypeptide(L)'
;RFTVGGRERFFADDLVQDAVLRNFEIIGEAAKRIDAAYRSAHPEIPWRALAGLRDVLIHQYETVDLERVWAIVERDLVGLKQAIGALLPPLEELERELAGEDRPPEKE
;
A
#
# COMPACT_ATOMS: atom_id res chain seq x y z
N ARG A 1 8.03 3.34 -9.89
CA ARG A 1 7.99 4.54 -10.77
C ARG A 1 8.69 5.75 -10.12
N PHE A 2 8.43 6.04 -8.84
CA PHE A 2 9.13 7.13 -8.10
C PHE A 2 10.47 6.72 -7.47
N THR A 3 10.58 5.48 -7.00
CA THR A 3 11.79 4.95 -6.32
C THR A 3 12.83 4.34 -7.27
N VAL A 4 12.65 4.46 -8.59
CA VAL A 4 13.53 3.81 -9.60
C VAL A 4 14.95 4.37 -9.57
N GLY A 5 15.11 5.67 -9.25
CA GLY A 5 16.44 6.29 -9.08
C GLY A 5 17.11 5.96 -7.74
N GLY A 6 16.54 5.02 -6.98
CA GLY A 6 17.07 4.60 -5.68
C GLY A 6 17.08 5.71 -4.64
N ARG A 7 17.90 5.49 -3.63
CA ARG A 7 18.00 6.35 -2.45
C ARG A 7 18.43 7.76 -2.81
N GLU A 8 19.44 7.90 -3.67
CA GLU A 8 19.99 9.20 -4.06
C GLU A 8 18.92 10.10 -4.66
N ARG A 9 18.11 9.58 -5.60
CA ARG A 9 17.02 10.34 -6.19
C ARG A 9 15.94 10.72 -5.18
N PHE A 10 15.61 9.82 -4.26
CA PHE A 10 14.61 10.09 -3.23
C PHE A 10 15.01 11.26 -2.33
N PHE A 11 16.27 11.31 -1.88
CA PHE A 11 16.75 12.41 -1.02
C PHE A 11 17.09 13.70 -1.77
N ALA A 12 17.15 13.68 -3.10
CA ALA A 12 17.47 14.85 -3.92
C ALA A 12 16.24 15.56 -4.51
N ASP A 13 15.05 14.98 -4.41
CA ASP A 13 13.84 15.46 -5.09
C ASP A 13 12.61 15.40 -4.17
N ASP A 14 12.20 16.56 -3.67
CA ASP A 14 11.05 16.69 -2.76
C ASP A 14 9.74 16.20 -3.39
N LEU A 15 9.58 16.34 -4.72
CA LEU A 15 8.40 15.81 -5.41
C LEU A 15 8.39 14.28 -5.38
N VAL A 16 9.55 13.63 -5.43
CA VAL A 16 9.67 12.18 -5.26
C VAL A 16 9.35 11.78 -3.83
N GLN A 17 9.79 12.55 -2.83
CA GLN A 17 9.46 12.31 -1.43
C GLN A 17 7.95 12.39 -1.21
N ASP A 18 7.32 13.50 -1.60
CA ASP A 18 5.89 13.74 -1.47
C ASP A 18 5.08 12.64 -2.18
N ALA A 19 5.49 12.25 -3.40
CA ALA A 19 4.82 11.17 -4.12
C ALA A 19 4.92 9.83 -3.37
N VAL A 20 6.06 9.52 -2.74
CA VAL A 20 6.23 8.30 -1.95
C VAL A 20 5.39 8.36 -0.67
N LEU A 21 5.44 9.46 0.08
CA LEU A 21 4.64 9.67 1.29
C LEU A 21 3.15 9.54 1.00
N ARG A 22 2.67 10.19 -0.07
CA ARG A 22 1.28 10.11 -0.51
C ARG A 22 0.85 8.68 -0.83
N ASN A 23 1.71 7.89 -1.47
CA ASN A 23 1.39 6.48 -1.74
C ASN A 23 1.29 5.67 -0.45
N PHE A 24 2.14 5.91 0.55
CA PHE A 24 2.02 5.26 1.85
C PHE A 24 0.74 5.65 2.59
N GLU A 25 0.33 6.92 2.54
CA GLU A 25 -0.96 7.34 3.10
C GLU A 25 -2.14 6.59 2.47
N ILE A 26 -2.14 6.46 1.14
CA ILE A 26 -3.19 5.75 0.40
C ILE A 26 -3.25 4.27 0.81
N ILE A 27 -2.09 3.62 0.91
CA ILE A 27 -2.00 2.21 1.35
C ILE A 27 -2.54 2.06 2.78
N GLY A 28 -2.12 2.93 3.70
CA GLY A 28 -2.57 2.87 5.09
C GLY A 28 -4.06 3.18 5.26
N GLU A 29 -4.60 4.12 4.48
CA GLU A 29 -6.02 4.42 4.43
C GLU A 29 -6.83 3.23 3.89
N ALA A 30 -6.37 2.58 2.81
CA ALA A 30 -6.97 1.37 2.30
C ALA A 30 -6.96 0.24 3.34
N ALA A 31 -5.84 0.04 4.05
CA ALA A 31 -5.73 -0.93 5.12
C ALA A 31 -6.72 -0.70 6.28
N LYS A 32 -7.07 0.57 6.59
CA LYS A 32 -8.07 0.91 7.61
C LYS A 32 -9.50 0.56 7.19
N ARG A 33 -9.79 0.57 5.89
CA ARG A 33 -11.13 0.29 5.33
C ARG A 33 -11.44 -1.20 5.24
N ILE A 34 -10.43 -2.06 5.37
CA ILE A 34 -10.62 -3.51 5.37
C ILE A 34 -11.23 -3.95 6.70
N ASP A 35 -12.25 -4.81 6.61
CA ASP A 35 -12.99 -5.29 7.77
C ASP A 35 -12.09 -5.98 8.81
N ALA A 36 -12.43 -5.79 10.08
CA ALA A 36 -11.65 -6.36 11.20
C ALA A 36 -11.56 -7.89 11.14
N ALA A 37 -12.63 -8.56 10.70
CA ALA A 37 -12.66 -10.01 10.53
C ALA A 37 -11.62 -10.46 9.48
N TYR A 38 -11.59 -9.80 8.32
CA TYR A 38 -10.63 -10.10 7.26
C TYR A 38 -9.19 -9.84 7.72
N ARG A 39 -8.94 -8.71 8.37
CA ARG A 39 -7.61 -8.40 8.94
C ARG A 39 -7.16 -9.44 9.98
N SER A 40 -8.09 -9.98 10.76
CA SER A 40 -7.78 -11.02 11.75
C SER A 40 -7.49 -12.38 11.11
N ALA A 41 -8.11 -12.67 9.96
CA ALA A 41 -7.86 -13.87 9.19
C ALA A 41 -6.52 -13.86 8.44
N HIS A 42 -5.96 -12.66 8.18
CA HIS A 42 -4.73 -12.45 7.43
C HIS A 42 -3.64 -11.73 8.26
N PRO A 43 -3.15 -12.32 9.36
CA PRO A 43 -2.17 -11.70 10.25
C PRO A 43 -0.77 -11.53 9.63
N GLU A 44 -0.49 -12.21 8.51
CA GLU A 44 0.73 -12.06 7.72
C GLU A 44 0.89 -10.65 7.14
N ILE A 45 -0.21 -9.91 6.97
CA ILE A 45 -0.17 -8.50 6.57
C ILE A 45 -0.14 -7.62 7.84
N PRO A 46 0.80 -6.67 7.95
CA PRO A 46 0.96 -5.84 9.14
C PRO A 46 -0.06 -4.68 9.18
N TRP A 47 -1.36 -5.00 9.19
CA TRP A 47 -2.46 -4.02 9.06
C TRP A 47 -2.36 -2.83 10.01
N ARG A 48 -2.00 -3.09 11.28
CA ARG A 48 -1.87 -2.04 12.30
C ARG A 48 -0.69 -1.11 12.00
N ALA A 49 0.41 -1.64 11.48
CA ALA A 49 1.56 -0.83 11.10
C ALA A 49 1.24 0.04 9.87
N LEU A 50 0.53 -0.50 8.87
CA LEU A 50 0.09 0.27 7.70
C LEU A 50 -0.83 1.43 8.08
N ALA A 51 -1.84 1.16 8.92
CA ALA A 51 -2.73 2.18 9.44
C ALA A 51 -1.99 3.23 10.28
N GLY A 52 -1.06 2.78 11.13
CA GLY A 52 -0.24 3.64 11.98
C GLY A 52 0.72 4.52 11.18
N LEU A 53 1.32 3.99 10.09
CA LEU A 53 2.17 4.77 9.19
C LEU A 53 1.38 5.94 8.59
N ARG A 54 0.18 5.69 8.06
CA ARG A 54 -0.70 6.76 7.57
C ARG A 54 -1.00 7.79 8.66
N ASP A 55 -1.32 7.36 9.87
CA ASP A 55 -1.64 8.29 10.97
C ASP A 55 -0.44 9.17 11.34
N VAL A 56 0.78 8.64 11.31
CA VAL A 56 2.01 9.45 11.47
C VAL A 56 2.17 10.42 10.30
N LEU A 57 2.08 9.94 9.06
CA LEU A 57 2.33 10.77 7.88
C LEU A 57 1.37 11.95 7.77
N ILE A 58 0.10 11.80 8.15
CA ILE A 58 -0.88 12.90 8.02
C ILE A 58 -0.95 13.83 9.24
N HIS A 59 -0.55 13.36 10.44
CA HIS A 59 -0.65 14.17 11.67
C HIS A 59 0.69 14.73 12.14
N GLN A 60 1.80 14.12 11.74
CA GLN A 60 3.16 14.49 12.12
C GLN A 60 4.02 14.77 10.88
N TYR A 61 3.40 15.23 9.78
CA TYR A 61 4.07 15.50 8.50
C TYR A 61 5.28 16.43 8.64
N GLU A 62 5.21 17.40 9.57
CA GLU A 62 6.30 18.37 9.85
C GLU A 62 7.57 17.71 10.42
N THR A 63 7.45 16.52 11.00
CA THR A 63 8.55 15.81 11.69
C THR A 63 8.81 14.42 11.12
N VAL A 64 8.34 14.16 9.90
CA VAL A 64 8.56 12.87 9.22
C VAL A 64 10.05 12.63 9.01
N ASP A 65 10.51 11.49 9.51
CA ASP A 65 11.87 11.00 9.33
C ASP A 65 12.00 10.27 7.98
N LEU A 66 12.56 10.96 6.99
CA LEU A 66 12.74 10.45 5.63
C LEU A 66 13.67 9.23 5.56
N GLU A 67 14.60 9.07 6.50
CA GLU A 67 15.45 7.87 6.60
C GLU A 67 14.61 6.65 6.93
N ARG A 68 13.68 6.79 7.88
CA ARG A 68 12.74 5.71 8.22
C ARG A 68 11.80 5.40 7.07
N VAL A 69 11.30 6.42 6.37
CA VAL A 69 10.45 6.22 5.19
C VAL A 69 11.20 5.42 4.13
N TRP A 70 12.44 5.78 3.82
CA TRP A 70 13.25 5.04 2.86
C TRP A 70 13.54 3.60 3.32
N ALA A 71 13.79 3.40 4.62
CA ALA A 71 13.99 2.05 5.17
C ALA A 71 12.76 1.15 4.94
N ILE A 72 11.54 1.68 5.07
CA ILE A 72 10.29 0.95 4.77
C ILE A 72 10.24 0.57 3.29
N VAL A 73 10.63 1.50 2.39
CA VAL A 73 10.68 1.23 0.95
C VAL A 73 11.60 0.04 0.63
N GLU A 74 12.77 -0.01 1.25
CA GLU A 74 13.77 -1.04 0.98
C GLU A 74 13.45 -2.39 1.64
N ARG A 75 12.91 -2.36 2.86
CA ARG A 75 12.83 -3.55 3.73
C ARG A 75 11.45 -4.19 3.77
N ASP A 76 10.40 -3.39 3.74
CA ASP A 76 9.06 -3.85 4.09
C ASP A 76 8.15 -4.02 2.86
N LEU A 77 8.32 -3.15 1.84
CA LEU A 77 7.42 -3.14 0.68
C LEU A 77 7.42 -4.44 -0.12
N VAL A 78 8.56 -5.11 -0.26
CA VAL A 78 8.66 -6.37 -1.02
C VAL A 78 7.82 -7.45 -0.34
N GLY A 79 7.99 -7.62 0.98
CA GLY A 79 7.23 -8.60 1.76
C GLY A 79 5.74 -8.28 1.78
N LEU A 80 5.38 -7.01 1.96
CA LEU A 80 3.98 -6.57 1.89
C LEU A 80 3.34 -6.89 0.53
N LYS A 81 4.04 -6.60 -0.57
CA LYS A 81 3.54 -6.88 -1.92
C LYS A 81 3.34 -8.38 -2.14
N GLN A 82 4.26 -9.22 -1.66
CA GLN A 82 4.14 -10.67 -1.76
C GLN A 82 2.96 -11.20 -0.94
N ALA A 83 2.80 -10.73 0.30
CA ALA A 83 1.70 -11.13 1.17
C ALA A 83 0.34 -10.77 0.56
N ILE A 84 0.17 -9.53 0.08
CA ILE A 84 -1.06 -9.11 -0.60
C ILE A 84 -1.27 -9.90 -1.88
N GLY A 85 -0.23 -10.10 -2.69
CA GLY A 85 -0.33 -10.85 -3.95
C GLY A 85 -0.76 -12.31 -3.75
N ALA A 86 -0.42 -12.93 -2.62
CA ALA A 86 -0.85 -14.28 -2.29
C ALA A 86 -2.35 -14.38 -1.94
N LEU A 87 -3.00 -13.25 -1.60
CA LEU A 87 -4.43 -13.19 -1.30
C LEU A 87 -5.29 -12.85 -2.52
N LEU A 88 -4.68 -12.39 -3.60
CA LEU A 88 -5.37 -11.96 -4.80
C LEU A 88 -5.33 -13.08 -5.85
N PRO A 89 -6.38 -13.22 -6.67
CA PRO A 89 -6.29 -14.02 -7.88
C PRO A 89 -5.27 -13.39 -8.85
N PRO A 90 -4.87 -14.11 -9.91
CA PRO A 90 -4.10 -13.54 -11.01
C PRO A 90 -4.68 -12.20 -11.45
N LEU A 91 -3.80 -11.23 -11.76
CA LEU A 91 -4.21 -9.86 -12.04
C LEU A 91 -5.23 -9.80 -13.19
N GLU A 92 -5.03 -10.62 -14.23
CA GLU A 92 -5.95 -10.67 -15.37
C GLU A 92 -7.34 -11.22 -15.02
N GLU A 93 -7.46 -12.02 -13.96
CA GLU A 93 -8.74 -12.53 -13.44
C GLU A 93 -9.42 -11.46 -12.59
N LEU A 94 -8.65 -10.82 -11.68
CA LEU A 94 -9.15 -9.72 -10.86
C LEU A 94 -9.67 -8.55 -11.71
N GLU A 95 -8.95 -8.19 -12.77
CA GLU A 95 -9.35 -7.13 -13.69
C GLU A 95 -10.67 -7.45 -14.41
N ARG A 96 -10.89 -8.71 -14.80
CA ARG A 96 -12.13 -9.18 -15.42
C ARG A 96 -13.31 -9.17 -14.45
N GLU A 97 -13.09 -9.63 -13.21
CA GLU A 97 -14.10 -9.59 -12.16
C GLU A 97 -14.52 -8.15 -11.85
N LEU A 98 -13.56 -7.23 -11.72
CA LEU A 98 -13.82 -5.80 -11.46
C LEU A 98 -14.50 -5.10 -12.64
N ALA A 99 -14.21 -5.50 -13.87
CA ALA A 99 -14.89 -5.03 -15.08
C ALA A 99 -16.32 -5.60 -15.22
N GLY A 100 -16.68 -6.59 -14.39
CA GLY A 100 -17.99 -7.24 -14.42
C GLY A 100 -18.18 -8.23 -15.56
N GLU A 101 -17.09 -8.66 -16.21
CA GLU A 101 -17.13 -9.53 -17.39
C GLU A 101 -17.53 -10.98 -17.02
N ASP A 102 -17.28 -11.40 -15.78
CA ASP A 102 -17.66 -12.72 -15.26
C ASP A 102 -19.02 -12.72 -14.50
N ARG A 103 -19.76 -11.61 -14.52
CA ARG A 103 -21.07 -11.55 -13.86
C ARG A 103 -22.11 -12.30 -14.71
N PRO A 104 -22.79 -13.34 -14.19
CA PRO A 104 -23.84 -14.02 -14.94
C PRO A 104 -24.96 -13.02 -15.29
N PRO A 105 -25.60 -13.15 -16.47
CA PRO A 105 -26.67 -12.24 -16.86
C PRO A 105 -27.77 -12.24 -15.78
N GLU A 106 -28.16 -11.05 -15.33
CA GLU A 106 -29.27 -10.88 -14.40
C GLU A 106 -30.51 -11.55 -15.02
N LYS A 107 -31.08 -12.53 -14.31
CA LYS A 107 -32.30 -13.19 -14.74
C LYS A 107 -33.46 -12.21 -14.53
N GLU A 108 -34.07 -11.78 -15.63
CA GLU A 108 -35.34 -11.03 -15.68
C GLU A 108 -36.51 -11.81 -15.03
#